data_AF-T0G583-F1
#
_entry.id   AF-T0G583-F1
#
_cell.length_a   1.000
_cell.length_b   1.000
_cell.length_c   1.000
_cell.angle_alpha   90.00
_cell.angle_beta   90.00
_cell.angle_gamma   90.00
#
_symmetry.space_group_name_H-M   'P 1'
#
loop_
_entity.id
_entity.type
_entity.pdbx_description
1 polymer ?
#
loop_
_entity_poly.entity_id
_entity_poly.type
_entity_poly.pdbx_seq_one_letter_code
_entity_poly.pdbx_strand_id
1 'polypeptide(L)'
;MKTINRVKFAILITVTLLVNSNVYGWGHEGHEVIGMIAQKILENSKGFEQINNILGKLTLEQISTCPDELRVFQSEKRPMSPICNQIFTDPQPPTNTGSWHFIDIPVSLVTPTHEDIVKICKSSCVITEIDRWSSVLADSTQTNGKRLQALSFVVHFIGDIHQPLHVAERNNDLGGNRVRVQIGKRRSSLHGIWDTNLVNFISTNPITVSIILKPDIAFAQSEAQNTPEVWALQGFQFARNVAYDGIPNDRSTVKISDAYIQNATPVVKHQLANAGVRLAQHLIKIFSSSNR
;
A
#
# COMPACT_ATOMS: atom_id res chain seq x y z
N MET A 1 63.31 22.47 28.51
CA MET A 1 62.53 21.26 28.16
C MET A 1 61.29 21.21 29.04
N LYS A 2 60.10 21.54 28.52
CA LYS A 2 58.80 21.32 29.18
C LYS A 2 57.99 20.38 28.29
N THR A 3 57.67 19.21 28.80
CA THR A 3 56.93 18.14 28.12
C THR A 3 55.44 18.48 28.08
N ILE A 4 54.87 18.54 26.87
CA ILE A 4 53.43 18.75 26.64
C ILE A 4 52.75 17.39 26.63
N ASN A 5 51.90 17.12 27.63
CA ASN A 5 51.00 15.97 27.63
C ASN A 5 49.87 16.20 26.62
N ARG A 6 49.90 15.47 25.51
CA ARG A 6 48.81 15.44 24.53
C ARG A 6 47.73 14.46 24.99
N VAL A 7 46.63 14.99 25.52
CA VAL A 7 45.39 14.23 25.74
C VAL A 7 44.79 13.91 24.36
N LYS A 8 44.80 12.63 23.98
CA LYS A 8 44.11 12.15 22.78
C LYS A 8 42.61 12.08 23.08
N PHE A 9 41.85 13.05 22.61
CA PHE A 9 40.39 12.95 22.56
C PHE A 9 40.02 11.94 21.47
N ALA A 10 39.60 10.74 21.87
CA ALA A 10 38.97 9.79 20.97
C ALA A 10 37.53 10.25 20.71
N ILE A 11 37.28 10.83 19.54
CA ILE A 11 35.92 11.15 19.09
C ILE A 11 35.26 9.84 18.69
N LEU A 12 34.38 9.33 19.56
CA LEU A 12 33.53 8.18 19.28
C LEU A 12 32.40 8.65 18.35
N ILE A 13 32.59 8.56 17.04
CA ILE A 13 31.53 8.79 16.05
C ILE A 13 30.51 7.67 16.20
N THR A 14 29.41 7.97 16.90
CA THR A 14 28.27 7.06 16.97
C THR A 14 27.51 7.19 15.66
N VAL A 15 27.74 6.26 14.73
CA VAL A 15 26.96 6.15 13.49
C VAL A 15 25.57 5.64 13.87
N THR A 16 24.62 6.56 14.05
CA THR A 16 23.20 6.22 14.08
C THR A 16 22.79 5.79 12.68
N LEU A 17 22.71 4.47 12.45
CA LEU A 17 22.02 3.90 11.30
C LEU A 17 20.54 4.29 11.37
N LEU A 18 20.18 5.39 10.69
CA LEU A 18 18.81 5.67 10.30
C LEU A 18 18.43 4.61 9.27
N VAL A 19 17.84 3.51 9.75
CA VAL A 19 17.10 2.59 8.88
C VAL A 19 15.88 3.38 8.42
N ASN A 20 15.91 3.87 7.19
CA ASN A 20 14.72 4.39 6.53
C ASN A 20 13.74 3.22 6.41
N SER A 21 12.67 3.25 7.20
CA SER A 21 11.51 2.42 6.94
C SER A 21 10.91 2.95 5.64
N ASN A 22 11.12 2.21 4.56
CA ASN A 22 10.51 2.52 3.28
C ASN A 22 9.01 2.36 3.44
N VAL A 23 8.28 3.44 3.15
CA VAL A 23 6.82 3.53 3.17
C VAL A 23 6.32 2.86 1.89
N TYR A 24 6.26 1.54 1.85
CA TYR A 24 5.54 0.83 0.79
C TYR A 24 4.05 0.85 1.13
N GLY A 25 3.18 0.56 0.17
CA GLY A 25 1.83 0.04 0.43
C GLY A 25 1.78 -1.10 1.42
N TRP A 26 0.81 -2.00 1.24
CA TRP A 26 1.15 -3.38 1.59
C TRP A 26 2.55 -3.72 1.07
N GLY A 27 3.33 -4.51 1.81
CA GLY A 27 4.65 -4.93 1.34
C GLY A 27 4.54 -5.68 0.01
N HIS A 28 5.67 -6.01 -0.58
CA HIS A 28 5.72 -6.73 -1.86
C HIS A 28 4.75 -7.92 -1.89
N GLU A 29 4.77 -8.75 -0.84
CA GLU A 29 3.92 -9.93 -0.71
C GLU A 29 2.42 -9.59 -0.66
N GLY A 30 2.03 -8.48 0.00
CA GLY A 30 0.62 -8.10 0.09
C GLY A 30 0.07 -7.58 -1.24
N HIS A 31 0.84 -6.78 -1.98
CA HIS A 31 0.45 -6.35 -3.33
C HIS A 31 0.36 -7.51 -4.32
N GLU A 32 1.30 -8.45 -4.26
CA GLU A 32 1.25 -9.66 -5.09
C GLU A 32 -0.02 -10.47 -4.79
N VAL A 33 -0.35 -10.69 -3.52
CA VAL A 33 -1.59 -11.38 -3.11
C VAL A 33 -2.83 -10.67 -3.66
N ILE A 34 -2.90 -9.34 -3.54
CA ILE A 34 -4.03 -8.55 -4.04
C ILE A 34 -4.17 -8.68 -5.56
N GLY A 35 -3.05 -8.56 -6.28
CA GLY A 35 -3.00 -8.74 -7.73
C GLY A 35 -3.44 -10.13 -8.15
N MET A 36 -2.99 -11.18 -7.45
CA MET A 36 -3.38 -12.57 -7.71
C MET A 36 -4.88 -12.82 -7.49
N ILE A 37 -5.44 -12.32 -6.38
CA ILE A 37 -6.87 -12.46 -6.07
C ILE A 37 -7.69 -11.78 -7.17
N ALA A 38 -7.33 -10.54 -7.52
CA ALA A 38 -8.04 -9.78 -8.54
C ALA A 38 -7.98 -10.46 -9.91
N GLN A 39 -6.78 -10.89 -10.33
CA GLN A 39 -6.55 -11.63 -11.57
C GLN A 39 -7.45 -12.87 -11.64
N LYS A 40 -7.53 -13.64 -10.55
CA LYS A 40 -8.30 -14.89 -10.53
C LYS A 40 -9.80 -14.67 -10.68
N ILE A 41 -10.32 -13.59 -10.08
CA ILE A 41 -11.72 -13.19 -10.23
C ILE A 41 -11.98 -12.73 -11.66
N LEU A 42 -11.06 -11.92 -12.21
CA LEU A 42 -11.18 -11.36 -13.54
C LEU A 42 -11.16 -12.41 -14.64
N GLU A 43 -10.34 -13.46 -14.55
CA GLU A 43 -10.29 -14.58 -15.51
C GLU A 43 -11.66 -15.16 -15.86
N ASN A 44 -12.63 -15.05 -14.94
CA ASN A 44 -14.00 -15.56 -15.11
C ASN A 44 -15.04 -14.47 -15.41
N SER A 45 -14.61 -13.23 -15.70
CA SER A 45 -15.46 -12.05 -15.81
C SER A 45 -15.55 -11.51 -17.25
N LYS A 46 -16.64 -10.78 -17.52
CA LYS A 46 -16.77 -9.98 -18.75
C LYS A 46 -15.84 -8.77 -18.64
N GLY A 47 -14.97 -8.56 -19.62
CA GLY A 47 -13.99 -7.46 -19.64
C GLY A 47 -12.53 -7.91 -19.41
N PHE A 48 -12.31 -9.17 -19.02
CA PHE A 48 -10.97 -9.70 -18.85
C PHE A 48 -10.10 -9.60 -20.10
N GLU A 49 -10.67 -9.83 -21.28
CA GLU A 49 -9.94 -9.76 -22.54
C GLU A 49 -9.31 -8.37 -22.78
N GLN A 50 -10.04 -7.29 -22.47
CA GLN A 50 -9.53 -5.93 -22.62
C GLN A 50 -8.38 -5.64 -21.65
N ILE A 51 -8.51 -6.11 -20.40
CA ILE A 51 -7.45 -6.01 -19.39
C ILE A 51 -6.22 -6.84 -19.82
N ASN A 52 -6.46 -8.07 -20.29
CA ASN A 52 -5.41 -8.98 -20.74
C ASN A 52 -4.67 -8.44 -21.97
N ASN A 53 -5.37 -7.73 -22.87
CA ASN A 53 -4.73 -7.05 -24.01
C ASN A 53 -3.80 -5.91 -23.57
N ILE A 54 -4.13 -5.21 -22.48
CA ILE A 54 -3.24 -4.17 -21.91
C ILE A 54 -2.04 -4.82 -21.20
N LEU A 55 -2.28 -5.90 -20.44
CA LEU A 55 -1.25 -6.65 -19.73
C LEU A 55 -0.26 -7.35 -20.67
N GLY A 56 -0.74 -7.84 -21.82
CA GLY A 56 0.04 -8.65 -22.75
C GLY A 56 0.46 -9.98 -22.12
N LYS A 57 1.74 -10.07 -21.69
CA LYS A 57 2.31 -11.27 -21.05
C LYS A 57 2.47 -11.13 -19.54
N LEU A 58 2.12 -9.97 -18.98
CA LEU A 58 2.25 -9.69 -17.56
C LEU A 58 0.99 -10.13 -16.79
N THR A 59 1.11 -10.28 -15.49
CA THR A 59 -0.02 -10.51 -14.57
C THR A 59 -0.27 -9.28 -13.70
N LEU A 60 -1.46 -9.15 -13.11
CA LEU A 60 -1.73 -8.10 -12.13
C LEU A 60 -0.78 -8.17 -10.92
N GLU A 61 -0.44 -9.38 -10.47
CA GLU A 61 0.59 -9.63 -9.44
C GLU A 61 1.92 -8.97 -9.82
N GLN A 62 2.45 -9.26 -11.02
CA GLN A 62 3.76 -8.77 -11.45
C GLN A 62 3.85 -7.24 -11.56
N ILE A 63 2.75 -6.57 -11.89
CA ILE A 63 2.73 -5.11 -12.03
C ILE A 63 2.34 -4.38 -10.74
N SER A 64 1.92 -5.13 -9.71
CA SER A 64 1.31 -4.59 -8.50
C SER A 64 2.29 -3.79 -7.65
N THR A 65 3.59 -4.07 -7.72
CA THR A 65 4.62 -3.43 -6.89
C THR A 65 5.35 -2.29 -7.59
N CYS A 66 5.12 -2.15 -8.90
CA CYS A 66 5.90 -1.23 -9.72
C CYS A 66 5.79 0.25 -9.32
N PRO A 67 4.62 0.80 -8.90
CA PRO A 67 4.54 2.20 -8.48
C PRO A 67 5.47 2.54 -7.31
N ASP A 68 5.68 1.58 -6.41
CA ASP A 68 6.62 1.73 -5.31
C ASP A 68 8.08 1.63 -5.75
N GLU A 69 8.40 0.72 -6.67
CA GLU A 69 9.72 0.65 -7.29
C GLU A 69 10.06 1.95 -8.05
N LEU A 70 9.08 2.54 -8.74
CA LEU A 70 9.22 3.83 -9.41
C LEU A 70 9.53 4.94 -8.39
N ARG A 71 8.80 5.01 -7.29
CA ARG A 71 9.02 5.98 -6.22
C ARG A 71 10.44 5.86 -5.66
N VAL A 72 10.88 4.64 -5.36
CA VAL A 72 12.22 4.33 -4.83
C VAL A 72 13.32 4.62 -5.86
N PHE A 73 13.09 4.32 -7.14
CA PHE A 73 14.00 4.69 -8.22
C PHE A 73 14.16 6.21 -8.33
N GLN A 74 13.06 6.95 -8.23
CA GLN A 74 13.10 8.41 -8.34
C GLN A 74 13.80 9.06 -7.14
N SER A 75 13.51 8.61 -5.91
CA SER A 75 14.04 9.19 -4.67
C SER A 75 15.46 8.72 -4.33
N GLU A 76 15.78 7.44 -4.54
CA GLU A 76 17.02 6.81 -4.08
C GLU A 76 17.92 6.32 -5.22
N LYS A 77 17.49 6.43 -6.48
CA LYS A 77 18.23 5.94 -7.66
C LYS A 77 18.52 4.44 -7.64
N ARG A 78 17.76 3.66 -6.86
CA ARG A 78 17.83 2.19 -6.89
C ARG A 78 17.14 1.69 -8.16
N PRO A 79 17.77 0.80 -8.95
CA PRO A 79 17.17 0.28 -10.17
C PRO A 79 15.83 -0.41 -9.90
N MET A 80 14.86 -0.19 -10.78
CA MET A 80 13.63 -0.98 -10.83
C MET A 80 13.92 -2.38 -11.40
N SER A 81 13.03 -3.33 -11.12
CA SER A 81 13.00 -4.65 -11.73
C SER A 81 12.80 -4.56 -13.26
N PRO A 82 13.17 -5.59 -14.04
CA PRO A 82 12.95 -5.60 -15.49
C PRO A 82 11.49 -5.37 -15.89
N ILE A 83 10.54 -5.93 -15.12
CA ILE A 83 9.10 -5.75 -15.35
C ILE A 83 8.71 -4.29 -15.16
N CYS A 84 9.10 -3.68 -14.05
CA CYS A 84 8.72 -2.29 -13.77
C CYS A 84 9.43 -1.29 -14.72
N ASN A 85 10.66 -1.59 -15.17
CA ASN A 85 11.30 -0.84 -16.25
C ASN A 85 10.49 -0.91 -17.55
N GLN A 86 9.96 -2.09 -17.93
CA GLN A 86 9.11 -2.22 -19.12
C GLN A 86 7.88 -1.31 -19.05
N ILE A 87 7.28 -1.15 -17.86
CA ILE A 87 6.09 -0.31 -17.65
C ILE A 87 6.44 1.19 -17.66
N PHE A 88 7.55 1.58 -17.06
CA PHE A 88 7.90 2.99 -16.81
C PHE A 88 9.04 3.54 -17.68
N THR A 89 9.25 2.98 -18.87
CA THR A 89 10.19 3.53 -19.86
C THR A 89 9.50 4.36 -20.94
N ASP A 90 8.40 3.85 -21.50
CA ASP A 90 7.68 4.51 -22.59
C ASP A 90 6.15 4.33 -22.45
N PRO A 91 5.37 5.39 -22.19
CA PRO A 91 5.82 6.79 -22.05
C PRO A 91 6.63 7.03 -20.77
N GLN A 92 7.26 8.19 -20.66
CA GLN A 92 7.93 8.56 -19.41
C GLN A 92 6.93 8.58 -18.24
N PRO A 93 7.32 8.04 -17.07
CA PRO A 93 6.44 7.95 -15.93
C PRO A 93 6.28 9.34 -15.27
N PRO A 94 5.20 9.53 -14.50
CA PRO A 94 5.10 10.72 -13.66
C PRO A 94 6.21 10.75 -12.60
N THR A 95 6.48 11.94 -12.07
CA THR A 95 7.39 12.15 -10.93
C THR A 95 6.63 12.57 -9.68
N ASN A 96 7.31 12.50 -8.53
CA ASN A 96 6.77 12.94 -7.23
C ASN A 96 5.47 12.22 -6.82
N THR A 97 5.43 10.90 -7.04
CA THR A 97 4.26 10.08 -6.77
C THR A 97 4.06 9.73 -5.30
N GLY A 98 4.95 10.18 -4.40
CA GLY A 98 4.99 9.72 -3.01
C GLY A 98 3.69 9.96 -2.23
N SER A 99 3.06 11.12 -2.38
CA SER A 99 1.79 11.43 -1.69
C SER A 99 0.58 10.70 -2.28
N TRP A 100 0.75 10.00 -3.41
CA TRP A 100 -0.36 9.30 -4.08
C TRP A 100 -0.72 7.99 -3.39
N HIS A 101 0.17 7.46 -2.55
CA HIS A 101 0.02 6.16 -1.92
C HIS A 101 -0.85 6.21 -0.66
N PHE A 102 -1.22 7.38 -0.14
CA PHE A 102 -1.91 7.47 1.14
C PHE A 102 -2.84 8.69 1.24
N ILE A 103 -3.58 8.76 2.33
CA ILE A 103 -4.31 9.92 2.82
C ILE A 103 -4.17 9.99 4.36
N ASP A 104 -3.64 11.10 4.86
CA ASP A 104 -3.35 11.28 6.29
C ASP A 104 -4.59 11.75 7.08
N ILE A 105 -5.59 10.88 7.25
CA ILE A 105 -6.79 11.21 8.03
C ILE A 105 -6.41 11.23 9.53
N PRO A 106 -6.58 12.35 10.25
CA PRO A 106 -6.25 12.40 11.67
C PRO A 106 -7.12 11.47 12.49
N VAL A 107 -6.53 10.54 13.25
CA VAL A 107 -7.27 9.58 14.10
C VAL A 107 -8.12 10.23 15.21
N SER A 108 -7.92 11.52 15.47
CA SER A 108 -8.75 12.34 16.36
C SER A 108 -10.12 12.68 15.75
N LEU A 109 -10.27 12.62 14.42
CA LEU A 109 -11.56 12.75 13.74
C LEU A 109 -12.34 11.43 13.85
N VAL A 110 -13.26 11.36 14.80
CA VAL A 110 -14.00 10.11 15.08
C VAL A 110 -14.87 9.66 13.90
N THR A 111 -15.47 10.63 13.21
CA THR A 111 -16.37 10.41 12.07
C THR A 111 -16.04 11.45 10.99
N PRO A 112 -15.01 11.21 10.16
CA PRO A 112 -14.64 12.14 9.09
C PRO A 112 -15.79 12.30 8.09
N THR A 113 -16.06 13.54 7.71
CA THR A 113 -17.04 13.90 6.68
C THR A 113 -16.40 13.91 5.29
N HIS A 114 -17.22 13.97 4.23
CA HIS A 114 -16.72 14.15 2.87
C HIS A 114 -15.88 15.44 2.75
N GLU A 115 -16.33 16.53 3.38
CA GLU A 115 -15.61 17.81 3.40
C GLU A 115 -14.23 17.69 4.07
N ASP A 116 -14.13 16.89 5.14
CA ASP A 116 -12.83 16.60 5.78
C ASP A 116 -11.91 15.86 4.82
N ILE A 117 -12.41 14.82 4.14
CA ILE A 117 -11.64 14.02 3.17
C ILE A 117 -11.13 14.90 2.02
N VAL A 118 -12.00 15.71 1.43
CA VAL A 118 -11.63 16.64 0.35
C VAL A 118 -10.54 17.61 0.83
N LYS A 119 -10.69 18.17 2.03
CA LYS A 119 -9.70 19.09 2.61
C LYS A 119 -8.35 18.43 2.89
N ILE A 120 -8.35 17.20 3.38
CA ILE A 120 -7.12 16.45 3.70
C ILE A 120 -6.41 16.02 2.42
N CYS A 121 -7.16 15.47 1.46
CA CYS A 121 -6.62 15.03 0.17
C CYS A 121 -6.08 16.19 -0.67
N LYS A 122 -6.65 17.39 -0.50
CA LYS A 122 -6.35 18.60 -1.28
C LYS A 122 -6.56 18.35 -2.77
N SER A 123 -5.48 18.08 -3.50
CA SER A 123 -5.49 17.82 -4.95
C SER A 123 -4.85 16.50 -5.35
N SER A 124 -4.23 15.77 -4.41
CA SER A 124 -3.52 14.53 -4.71
C SER A 124 -3.30 13.70 -3.45
N CYS A 125 -4.12 12.67 -3.31
CA CYS A 125 -4.00 11.57 -2.37
C CYS A 125 -4.50 10.28 -3.04
N VAL A 126 -4.38 9.14 -2.37
CA VAL A 126 -4.75 7.82 -2.92
C VAL A 126 -6.16 7.78 -3.54
N ILE A 127 -7.15 8.44 -2.95
CA ILE A 127 -8.53 8.48 -3.47
C ILE A 127 -8.57 9.16 -4.86
N THR A 128 -8.07 10.40 -4.95
CA THR A 128 -8.07 11.15 -6.21
C THR A 128 -7.19 10.51 -7.28
N GLU A 129 -6.15 9.80 -6.86
CA GLU A 129 -5.20 9.16 -7.77
C GLU A 129 -5.77 7.85 -8.35
N ILE A 130 -6.55 7.10 -7.58
CA ILE A 130 -7.38 6.00 -8.12
C ILE A 130 -8.28 6.54 -9.23
N ASP A 131 -9.01 7.63 -9.00
CA ASP A 131 -9.93 8.20 -10.00
C ASP A 131 -9.20 8.69 -11.26
N ARG A 132 -8.08 9.40 -11.08
CA ARG A 132 -7.27 9.93 -12.18
C ARG A 132 -6.72 8.81 -13.06
N TRP A 133 -6.08 7.80 -12.47
CA TRP A 133 -5.49 6.70 -13.24
C TRP A 133 -6.55 5.76 -13.80
N SER A 134 -7.69 5.61 -13.13
CA SER A 134 -8.85 4.90 -13.70
C SER A 134 -9.37 5.57 -14.98
N SER A 135 -9.39 6.91 -15.00
CA SER A 135 -9.79 7.68 -16.19
C SER A 135 -8.82 7.47 -17.36
N VAL A 136 -7.51 7.50 -17.09
CA VAL A 136 -6.47 7.20 -18.11
C VAL A 136 -6.56 5.76 -18.59
N LEU A 137 -6.86 4.81 -17.71
CA LEU A 137 -7.03 3.40 -18.06
C LEU A 137 -8.26 3.16 -18.95
N ALA A 138 -9.36 3.87 -18.68
CA ALA A 138 -10.61 3.81 -19.44
C ALA A 138 -10.51 4.43 -20.84
N ASP A 139 -9.63 5.42 -21.03
CA ASP A 139 -9.46 6.14 -22.29
C ASP A 139 -8.79 5.28 -23.36
N SER A 140 -9.58 4.84 -24.35
CA SER A 140 -9.11 4.01 -25.47
C SER A 140 -8.23 4.76 -26.48
N THR A 141 -8.15 6.08 -26.39
CA THR A 141 -7.26 6.90 -27.24
C THR A 141 -5.83 6.93 -26.72
N GLN A 142 -5.60 6.53 -25.45
CA GLN A 142 -4.26 6.40 -24.88
C GLN A 142 -3.50 5.21 -25.48
N THR A 143 -2.17 5.34 -25.54
CA THR A 143 -1.32 4.23 -25.96
C THR A 143 -1.42 3.06 -24.98
N ASN A 144 -1.21 1.82 -25.46
CA ASN A 144 -1.17 0.64 -24.58
C ASN A 144 -0.14 0.80 -23.45
N GLY A 145 1.02 1.42 -23.72
CA GLY A 145 2.02 1.71 -22.69
C GLY A 145 1.48 2.64 -21.60
N LYS A 146 0.77 3.72 -21.97
CA LYS A 146 0.15 4.62 -20.98
C LYS A 146 -0.97 3.95 -20.19
N ARG A 147 -1.77 3.11 -20.84
CA ARG A 147 -2.83 2.33 -20.18
C ARG A 147 -2.25 1.25 -19.26
N LEU A 148 -1.12 0.65 -19.61
CA LEU A 148 -0.41 -0.30 -18.74
C LEU A 148 0.17 0.39 -17.49
N GLN A 149 0.74 1.60 -17.64
CA GLN A 149 1.12 2.42 -16.48
C GLN A 149 -0.09 2.74 -15.59
N ALA A 150 -1.19 3.16 -16.19
CA ALA A 150 -2.42 3.46 -15.48
C ALA A 150 -2.95 2.24 -14.73
N LEU A 151 -2.95 1.06 -15.38
CA LEU A 151 -3.33 -0.20 -14.76
C LEU A 151 -2.44 -0.51 -13.55
N SER A 152 -1.11 -0.38 -13.68
CA SER A 152 -0.17 -0.61 -12.58
C SER A 152 -0.44 0.32 -11.39
N PHE A 153 -0.69 1.61 -11.63
CA PHE A 153 -1.08 2.55 -10.56
C PHE A 153 -2.42 2.19 -9.91
N VAL A 154 -3.46 1.86 -10.70
CA VAL A 154 -4.77 1.47 -10.16
C VAL A 154 -4.66 0.20 -9.29
N VAL A 155 -3.93 -0.81 -9.75
CA VAL A 155 -3.70 -2.06 -8.98
C VAL A 155 -3.04 -1.75 -7.65
N HIS A 156 -1.99 -0.94 -7.66
CA HIS A 156 -1.23 -0.60 -6.46
C HIS A 156 -2.05 0.24 -5.49
N PHE A 157 -2.66 1.35 -5.95
CA PHE A 157 -3.38 2.27 -5.07
C PHE A 157 -4.66 1.67 -4.46
N ILE A 158 -5.33 0.76 -5.18
CA ILE A 158 -6.44 0.00 -4.56
C ILE A 158 -5.91 -0.95 -3.49
N GLY A 159 -4.68 -1.45 -3.59
CA GLY A 159 -4.03 -2.13 -2.48
C GLY A 159 -3.77 -1.19 -1.31
N ASP A 160 -3.12 -0.05 -1.57
CA ASP A 160 -2.72 0.93 -0.55
C ASP A 160 -3.89 1.45 0.26
N ILE A 161 -4.98 1.85 -0.38
CA ILE A 161 -6.16 2.40 0.31
C ILE A 161 -6.81 1.41 1.29
N HIS A 162 -6.50 0.11 1.17
CA HIS A 162 -6.93 -0.93 2.09
C HIS A 162 -5.92 -1.23 3.20
N GLN A 163 -4.71 -0.67 3.18
CA GLN A 163 -3.79 -0.75 4.33
C GLN A 163 -4.24 0.29 5.38
N PRO A 164 -4.68 -0.10 6.59
CA PRO A 164 -5.23 0.84 7.58
C PRO A 164 -4.36 2.09 7.86
N LEU A 165 -3.03 1.93 7.90
CA LEU A 165 -2.09 3.02 8.17
C LEU A 165 -1.74 3.87 6.94
N HIS A 166 -2.23 3.52 5.74
CA HIS A 166 -2.20 4.40 4.56
C HIS A 166 -3.35 5.40 4.52
N VAL A 167 -4.33 5.23 5.40
CA VAL A 167 -5.54 6.08 5.43
C VAL A 167 -5.72 6.76 6.79
N ALA A 168 -4.66 6.80 7.61
CA ALA A 168 -4.70 7.31 8.97
C ALA A 168 -3.36 7.92 9.39
N GLU A 169 -3.42 8.92 10.27
CA GLU A 169 -2.27 9.63 10.80
C GLU A 169 -2.50 9.98 12.28
N ARG A 170 -1.48 9.81 13.13
CA ARG A 170 -1.54 10.11 14.55
C ARG A 170 -0.34 10.93 15.03
N ASN A 171 -0.55 12.24 15.21
CA ASN A 171 0.43 13.18 15.80
C ASN A 171 1.73 13.36 14.99
N ASN A 172 1.57 13.57 13.69
CA ASN A 172 2.62 13.63 12.69
C ASN A 172 3.53 12.38 12.72
N ASP A 173 2.95 11.21 12.92
CA ASP A 173 3.65 9.93 12.94
C ASP A 173 3.86 9.31 11.56
N LEU A 174 3.36 9.96 10.50
CA LEU A 174 3.47 9.56 9.10
C LEU A 174 2.85 8.18 8.87
N GLY A 175 1.58 8.02 9.26
CA GLY A 175 0.88 6.74 9.20
C GLY A 175 1.57 5.67 10.05
N GLY A 176 2.06 6.03 11.23
CA GLY A 176 2.76 5.09 12.12
C GLY A 176 4.22 4.80 11.75
N ASN A 177 4.79 5.42 10.71
CA ASN A 177 6.21 5.24 10.37
C ASN A 177 7.16 5.74 11.47
N ARG A 178 6.74 6.72 12.28
CA ARG A 178 7.51 7.23 13.42
C ARG A 178 7.21 6.51 14.73
N VAL A 179 6.28 5.56 14.73
CA VAL A 179 6.01 4.71 15.90
C VAL A 179 6.98 3.54 15.86
N ARG A 180 7.93 3.52 16.81
CA ARG A 180 8.93 2.46 16.90
C ARG A 180 8.35 1.25 17.61
N VAL A 181 8.57 0.09 17.03
CA VAL A 181 8.00 -1.16 17.52
C VAL A 181 9.04 -2.28 17.49
N GLN A 182 8.80 -3.32 18.30
CA GLN A 182 9.65 -4.49 18.38
C GLN A 182 8.81 -5.76 18.44
N ILE A 183 9.03 -6.69 17.51
CA ILE A 183 8.48 -8.05 17.53
C ILE A 183 9.61 -9.01 17.88
N GLY A 184 9.52 -9.65 19.05
CA GLY A 184 10.61 -10.49 19.57
C GLY A 184 11.92 -9.70 19.67
N LYS A 185 12.93 -10.06 18.87
CA LYS A 185 14.23 -9.35 18.80
C LYS A 185 14.33 -8.35 17.63
N ARG A 186 13.36 -8.30 16.73
CA ARG A 186 13.40 -7.47 15.51
C ARG A 186 12.71 -6.14 15.75
N ARG A 187 13.35 -5.04 15.34
CA ARG A 187 12.79 -3.68 15.38
C ARG A 187 12.17 -3.34 14.03
N SER A 188 11.10 -2.56 14.04
CA SER A 188 10.43 -2.02 12.85
C SER A 188 9.75 -0.68 13.19
N SER A 189 9.01 -0.11 12.24
CA SER A 189 7.95 0.89 12.51
C SER A 189 6.59 0.19 12.61
N LEU A 190 5.60 0.83 13.24
CA LEU A 190 4.24 0.30 13.27
C LEU A 190 3.73 0.06 11.85
N HIS A 191 3.97 1.03 10.97
CA HIS A 191 3.67 0.93 9.54
C HIS A 191 4.27 -0.32 8.89
N GLY A 192 5.59 -0.52 9.01
CA GLY A 192 6.26 -1.67 8.42
C GLY A 192 5.83 -3.02 8.99
N ILE A 193 5.32 -3.06 10.23
CA ILE A 193 4.68 -4.27 10.76
C ILE A 193 3.41 -4.61 9.98
N TRP A 194 2.57 -3.61 9.71
CA TRP A 194 1.32 -3.79 8.98
C TRP A 194 1.56 -4.14 7.51
N ASP A 195 2.48 -3.44 6.83
CA ASP A 195 2.79 -3.68 5.42
C ASP A 195 3.32 -5.09 5.19
N THR A 196 4.29 -5.52 6.01
CA THR A 196 5.12 -6.69 5.71
C THR A 196 5.02 -7.77 6.77
N ASN A 197 5.22 -7.43 8.05
CA ASN A 197 5.40 -8.47 9.07
C ASN A 197 4.13 -9.27 9.33
N LEU A 198 2.97 -8.61 9.45
CA LEU A 198 1.71 -9.30 9.69
C LEU A 198 1.27 -10.15 8.49
N VAL A 199 1.52 -9.68 7.27
CA VAL A 199 1.30 -10.48 6.04
C VAL A 199 2.19 -11.72 6.06
N ASN A 200 3.48 -11.56 6.36
CA ASN A 200 4.45 -12.65 6.38
C ASN A 200 4.23 -13.65 7.53
N PHE A 201 3.50 -13.27 8.58
CA PHE A 201 3.03 -14.22 9.60
C PHE A 201 1.91 -15.13 9.10
N ILE A 202 1.15 -14.73 8.07
CA ILE A 202 0.21 -15.63 7.38
C ILE A 202 1.01 -16.59 6.50
N SER A 203 1.82 -16.04 5.58
CA SER A 203 2.82 -16.75 4.79
C SER A 203 3.65 -15.74 4.00
N THR A 204 4.92 -16.05 3.72
CA THR A 204 5.76 -15.28 2.79
C THR A 204 5.53 -15.68 1.33
N ASN A 205 4.64 -16.64 1.06
CA ASN A 205 4.33 -17.09 -0.30
C ASN A 205 2.93 -16.56 -0.68
N PRO A 206 2.82 -15.65 -1.67
CA PRO A 206 1.55 -15.08 -2.11
C PRO A 206 0.50 -16.12 -2.54
N ILE A 207 0.92 -17.23 -3.16
CA ILE A 207 0.02 -18.34 -3.53
C ILE A 207 -0.58 -18.95 -2.27
N THR A 208 0.24 -19.23 -1.26
CA THR A 208 -0.25 -19.78 0.01
C THR A 208 -1.22 -18.82 0.70
N VAL A 209 -0.90 -17.52 0.73
CA VAL A 209 -1.81 -16.51 1.30
C VAL A 209 -3.15 -16.49 0.56
N SER A 210 -3.14 -16.42 -0.77
CA SER A 210 -4.39 -16.40 -1.57
C SER A 210 -5.27 -17.65 -1.35
N ILE A 211 -4.66 -18.81 -1.08
CA ILE A 211 -5.39 -20.04 -0.72
C ILE A 211 -6.00 -19.93 0.69
N ILE A 212 -5.24 -19.42 1.67
CA ILE A 212 -5.71 -19.22 3.04
C ILE A 212 -6.88 -18.23 3.09
N LEU A 213 -6.84 -17.19 2.26
CA LEU A 213 -7.85 -16.13 2.20
C LEU A 213 -9.15 -16.53 1.51
N LYS A 214 -9.33 -17.77 1.03
CA LYS A 214 -10.57 -18.20 0.34
C LYS A 214 -11.87 -17.83 1.10
N PRO A 215 -11.98 -18.04 2.44
CA PRO A 215 -13.18 -17.63 3.18
C PRO A 215 -13.37 -16.11 3.19
N ASP A 216 -12.29 -15.35 3.40
CA ASP A 216 -12.30 -13.88 3.41
C ASP A 216 -12.68 -13.32 2.02
N ILE A 217 -12.20 -13.93 0.94
CA ILE A 217 -12.53 -13.57 -0.44
C ILE A 217 -14.02 -13.80 -0.71
N ALA A 218 -14.57 -14.94 -0.28
CA ALA A 218 -15.99 -15.24 -0.44
C ALA A 218 -16.86 -14.23 0.32
N PHE A 219 -16.44 -13.85 1.54
CA PHE A 219 -17.11 -12.79 2.30
C PHE A 219 -17.04 -11.44 1.57
N ALA A 220 -15.85 -11.00 1.15
CA ALA A 220 -15.65 -9.74 0.44
C ALA A 220 -16.46 -9.66 -0.87
N GLN A 221 -16.65 -10.78 -1.58
CA GLN A 221 -17.50 -10.84 -2.77
C GLN A 221 -18.99 -10.62 -2.48
N SER A 222 -19.44 -10.89 -1.24
CA SER A 222 -20.81 -10.62 -0.80
C SER A 222 -21.03 -9.18 -0.33
N GLU A 223 -19.96 -8.42 -0.09
CA GLU A 223 -20.06 -7.05 0.37
C GLU A 223 -20.46 -6.10 -0.78
N ALA A 224 -21.15 -5.01 -0.44
CA ALA A 224 -21.55 -4.03 -1.43
C ALA A 224 -20.34 -3.36 -2.09
N GLN A 225 -20.43 -3.13 -3.39
CA GLN A 225 -19.46 -2.29 -4.11
C GLN A 225 -19.60 -0.85 -3.63
N ASN A 226 -18.56 -0.33 -3.02
CA ASN A 226 -18.51 1.03 -2.49
C ASN A 226 -17.46 1.87 -3.24
N THR A 227 -17.40 3.18 -2.95
CA THR A 227 -16.42 4.10 -3.54
C THR A 227 -15.06 4.00 -2.85
N PRO A 228 -13.97 4.47 -3.49
CA PRO A 228 -12.66 4.58 -2.84
C PRO A 228 -12.69 5.34 -1.50
N GLU A 229 -13.47 6.41 -1.39
CA GLU A 229 -13.64 7.14 -0.14
C GLU A 229 -14.21 6.25 0.98
N VAL A 230 -15.23 5.44 0.70
CA VAL A 230 -15.78 4.50 1.68
C VAL A 230 -14.75 3.44 2.07
N TRP A 231 -13.93 2.95 1.13
CA TRP A 231 -12.85 2.01 1.45
C TRP A 231 -11.82 2.63 2.40
N ALA A 232 -11.42 3.88 2.15
CA ALA A 232 -10.53 4.62 3.04
C ALA A 232 -11.14 4.78 4.44
N LEU A 233 -12.43 5.14 4.54
CA LEU A 233 -13.11 5.29 5.83
C LEU A 233 -13.23 3.96 6.60
N GLN A 234 -13.41 2.83 5.90
CA GLN A 234 -13.36 1.50 6.53
C GLN A 234 -11.96 1.17 7.06
N GLY A 235 -10.92 1.38 6.24
CA GLY A 235 -9.52 1.21 6.66
C GLY A 235 -9.16 2.10 7.84
N PHE A 236 -9.66 3.34 7.86
CA PHE A 236 -9.45 4.29 8.94
C PHE A 236 -10.04 3.80 10.28
N GLN A 237 -11.20 3.13 10.26
CA GLN A 237 -11.74 2.53 11.49
C GLN A 237 -10.85 1.39 12.00
N PHE A 238 -10.29 0.56 11.13
CA PHE A 238 -9.31 -0.45 11.54
C PHE A 238 -8.02 0.18 12.07
N ALA A 239 -7.58 1.30 11.50
CA ALA A 239 -6.42 2.02 11.99
C ALA A 239 -6.63 2.47 13.44
N ARG A 240 -7.79 3.08 13.73
CA ARG A 240 -8.13 3.58 15.06
C ARG A 240 -8.33 2.47 16.08
N ASN A 241 -9.11 1.46 15.71
CA ASN A 241 -9.61 0.46 16.65
C ASN A 241 -8.69 -0.76 16.79
N VAL A 242 -7.74 -0.95 15.87
CA VAL A 242 -6.85 -2.12 15.85
C VAL A 242 -5.39 -1.73 15.70
N ALA A 243 -5.03 -0.95 14.67
CA ALA A 243 -3.61 -0.63 14.43
C ALA A 243 -2.99 0.20 15.54
N TYR A 244 -3.71 1.23 16.01
CA TYR A 244 -3.26 2.10 17.08
C TYR A 244 -3.70 1.67 18.48
N ASP A 245 -4.48 0.58 18.60
CA ASP A 245 -4.94 0.08 19.89
C ASP A 245 -3.77 -0.40 20.77
N GLY A 246 -3.76 0.03 22.02
CA GLY A 246 -2.67 -0.24 22.97
C GLY A 246 -1.31 0.37 22.61
N ILE A 247 -1.20 1.15 21.53
CA ILE A 247 0.07 1.78 21.11
C ILE A 247 0.20 3.17 21.77
N PRO A 248 1.14 3.38 22.71
CA PRO A 248 1.33 4.67 23.38
C PRO A 248 1.75 5.79 22.43
N ASN A 249 1.45 7.03 22.84
CA ASN A 249 1.73 8.25 22.09
C ASN A 249 2.91 9.04 22.71
N ASP A 250 3.99 8.34 23.04
CA ASP A 250 5.16 8.92 23.73
C ASP A 250 6.50 8.67 22.99
N ARG A 251 6.44 8.11 21.77
CA ARG A 251 7.59 7.72 20.93
C ARG A 251 8.52 6.68 21.56
N SER A 252 8.11 6.05 22.65
CA SER A 252 8.80 4.88 23.20
C SER A 252 8.74 3.72 22.20
N THR A 253 9.70 2.80 22.31
CA THR A 253 9.65 1.57 21.51
C THR A 253 8.63 0.62 22.13
N VAL A 254 7.57 0.32 21.37
CA VAL A 254 6.48 -0.54 21.81
C VAL A 254 6.83 -2.00 21.53
N LYS A 255 6.73 -2.88 22.53
CA LYS A 255 6.84 -4.32 22.31
C LYS A 255 5.49 -4.85 21.81
N ILE A 256 5.47 -5.38 20.60
CA ILE A 256 4.27 -5.99 20.03
C ILE A 256 4.09 -7.38 20.65
N SER A 257 2.92 -7.59 21.24
CA SER A 257 2.54 -8.84 21.89
C SER A 257 1.90 -9.82 20.90
N ASP A 258 1.86 -11.10 21.27
CA ASP A 258 1.12 -12.12 20.50
C ASP A 258 -0.38 -11.78 20.43
N ALA A 259 -0.94 -11.19 21.49
CA ALA A 259 -2.32 -10.73 21.50
C ALA A 259 -2.58 -9.62 20.47
N TYR A 260 -1.65 -8.68 20.30
CA TYR A 260 -1.75 -7.66 19.24
C TYR A 260 -1.75 -8.32 17.86
N ILE A 261 -0.84 -9.27 17.62
CA ILE A 261 -0.75 -9.99 16.34
C ILE A 261 -2.03 -10.77 16.08
N GLN A 262 -2.58 -11.47 17.08
CA GLN A 262 -3.83 -12.21 16.99
C GLN A 262 -5.02 -11.30 16.66
N ASN A 263 -5.07 -10.10 17.23
CA ASN A 263 -6.13 -9.12 16.95
C ASN A 263 -5.99 -8.48 15.57
N ALA A 264 -4.76 -8.21 15.12
CA ALA A 264 -4.50 -7.58 13.82
C ALA A 264 -4.64 -8.55 12.64
N THR A 265 -4.33 -9.84 12.83
CA THR A 265 -4.32 -10.85 11.74
C THR A 265 -5.66 -10.95 10.99
N PRO A 266 -6.84 -11.03 11.65
CA PRO A 266 -8.12 -11.04 10.95
C PRO A 266 -8.35 -9.79 10.09
N VAL A 267 -7.90 -8.61 10.55
CA VAL A 267 -8.01 -7.37 9.78
C VAL A 267 -7.13 -7.41 8.54
N VAL A 268 -5.89 -7.88 8.66
CA VAL A 268 -4.97 -8.02 7.53
C VAL A 268 -5.56 -8.95 6.47
N LYS A 269 -6.07 -10.12 6.87
CA LYS A 269 -6.74 -11.06 5.96
C LYS A 269 -7.93 -10.43 5.25
N HIS A 270 -8.79 -9.78 6.02
CA HIS A 270 -9.98 -9.11 5.51
C HIS A 270 -9.62 -8.01 4.51
N GLN A 271 -8.65 -7.15 4.82
CA GLN A 271 -8.25 -6.04 3.95
C GLN A 271 -7.53 -6.50 2.66
N LEU A 272 -6.69 -7.53 2.72
CA LEU A 272 -6.09 -8.15 1.52
C LEU A 272 -7.15 -8.74 0.60
N ALA A 273 -8.13 -9.47 1.17
CA ALA A 273 -9.23 -10.04 0.42
C ALA A 273 -10.13 -8.94 -0.20
N ASN A 274 -10.49 -7.93 0.58
CA ASN A 274 -11.30 -6.81 0.11
C ASN A 274 -10.61 -6.02 -1.00
N ALA A 275 -9.32 -5.72 -0.86
CA ALA A 275 -8.54 -5.06 -1.89
C ALA A 275 -8.55 -5.84 -3.21
N GLY A 276 -8.31 -7.16 -3.17
CA GLY A 276 -8.32 -8.00 -4.37
C GLY A 276 -9.70 -8.08 -5.05
N VAL A 277 -10.76 -8.26 -4.25
CA VAL A 277 -12.15 -8.31 -4.77
C VAL A 277 -12.57 -6.96 -5.35
N ARG A 278 -12.34 -5.87 -4.64
CA ARG A 278 -12.71 -4.51 -5.07
C ARG A 278 -11.89 -4.06 -6.26
N LEU A 279 -10.61 -4.43 -6.35
CA LEU A 279 -9.79 -4.21 -7.55
C LEU A 279 -10.41 -4.90 -8.77
N ALA A 280 -10.78 -6.18 -8.67
CA ALA A 280 -11.43 -6.88 -9.77
C ALA A 280 -12.76 -6.21 -10.17
N GLN A 281 -13.61 -5.88 -9.21
CA GLN A 281 -14.89 -5.21 -9.44
C GLN A 281 -14.71 -3.82 -10.10
N HIS A 282 -13.73 -3.06 -9.63
CA HIS A 282 -13.40 -1.73 -10.16
C HIS A 282 -12.91 -1.81 -11.60
N LEU A 283 -12.02 -2.76 -11.91
CA LEU A 283 -11.56 -3.00 -13.28
C LEU A 283 -12.71 -3.45 -14.19
N ILE A 284 -13.57 -4.38 -13.75
CA ILE A 284 -14.77 -4.79 -14.50
C ILE A 284 -15.64 -3.56 -14.81
N LYS A 285 -15.85 -2.66 -13.84
CA LYS A 285 -16.64 -1.44 -14.03
C LYS A 285 -16.04 -0.51 -15.08
N ILE A 286 -14.73 -0.28 -15.04
CA ILE A 286 -14.02 0.55 -16.04
C ILE A 286 -14.30 0.02 -17.44
N PHE A 287 -14.09 -1.28 -17.66
CA PHE A 287 -14.17 -1.89 -18.99
C PHE A 287 -15.60 -2.23 -19.45
N SER A 288 -16.56 -2.32 -18.53
CA SER A 288 -17.98 -2.46 -18.88
C SER A 288 -18.62 -1.15 -19.32
N SER A 289 -18.09 -0.01 -18.86
CA SER A 289 -18.62 1.33 -19.15
C SER A 289 -18.13 1.88 -20.49
N SER A 290 -16.94 1.48 -20.94
CA SER A 290 -16.34 1.88 -22.22
C SER A 290 -16.96 1.22 -23.46
N ASN A 291 -17.94 0.32 -23.29
CA ASN A 291 -18.69 -0.34 -24.38
C ASN A 291 -20.04 0.36 -24.69
N ARG A 292 -20.26 1.58 -24.20
CA ARG A 292 -21.36 2.47 -24.60
C ARG A 292 -20.80 3.75 -25.18
#